data_AF-A0A286E6Z0-F1
#
_entry.id   AF-A0A286E6Z0-F1
#
_cell.length_a   1.000
_cell.length_b   1.000
_cell.length_c   1.000
_cell.angle_alpha   90.00
_cell.angle_beta   90.00
_cell.angle_gamma   90.00
#
_symmetry.space_group_name_H-M   'P 1'
#
loop_
_entity.id
_entity.type
_entity.pdbx_description
1 polymer ?
#
loop_
_entity_poly.entity_id
_entity_poly.type
_entity_poly.pdbx_seq_one_letter_code
_entity_poly.pdbx_strand_id
1 'polypeptide(L)'
;MNINLIRWVAIVILPLILAIYVQAAQPANAADVLVNGIILACANVFLLKWVLFAYIGARLKADKITQKHALWQFVPLILFAIYIVYYFQAA
;
A
#
# COMPACT_ATOMS: atom_id res chain seq x y z
N MET A 1 -0.04 -22.59 -2.38
CA MET A 1 -0.22 -21.20 -2.85
C MET A 1 1.12 -20.47 -2.72
N ASN A 2 1.66 -19.88 -3.80
CA ASN A 2 3.01 -19.28 -3.80
C ASN A 2 3.01 -18.01 -2.92
N ILE A 3 3.89 -17.94 -1.90
CA ILE A 3 3.94 -16.83 -0.94
C ILE A 3 4.14 -15.46 -1.63
N ASN A 4 4.83 -15.45 -2.78
CA ASN A 4 5.03 -14.24 -3.57
C ASN A 4 3.75 -13.74 -4.24
N LEU A 5 2.87 -14.67 -4.65
CA LEU A 5 1.58 -14.36 -5.25
C LEU A 5 0.64 -13.75 -4.20
N ILE A 6 0.58 -14.35 -3.01
CA ILE A 6 -0.23 -13.84 -1.88
C ILE A 6 0.20 -12.41 -1.54
N ARG A 7 1.51 -12.16 -1.46
CA ARG A 7 2.05 -10.84 -1.17
C ARG A 7 1.67 -9.83 -2.26
N TRP A 8 1.77 -10.23 -3.54
CA TRP A 8 1.34 -9.41 -4.67
C TRP A 8 -0.14 -9.05 -4.61
N VAL A 9 -0.99 -10.05 -4.38
CA VAL A 9 -2.44 -9.88 -4.23
C VAL A 9 -2.75 -8.93 -3.09
N ALA A 10 -2.14 -9.11 -1.92
CA ALA A 10 -2.37 -8.23 -0.77
C ALA A 10 -1.94 -6.77 -1.04
N ILE A 11 -0.81 -6.56 -1.69
CA ILE A 11 -0.27 -5.21 -1.98
C ILE A 11 -1.09 -4.46 -3.02
N VAL A 12 -1.80 -5.16 -3.91
CA VAL A 12 -2.67 -4.51 -4.91
C VAL A 12 -4.10 -4.38 -4.40
N ILE A 13 -4.66 -5.46 -3.86
CA ILE A 13 -6.07 -5.50 -3.48
C ILE A 13 -6.34 -4.67 -2.22
N LEU A 14 -5.46 -4.72 -1.22
CA LEU A 14 -5.72 -4.04 0.06
C LEU A 14 -5.77 -2.51 -0.11
N PRO A 15 -4.85 -1.86 -0.85
CA PRO A 15 -4.97 -0.44 -1.19
C PRO A 15 -6.23 -0.11 -1.99
N LEU A 16 -6.62 -0.96 -2.94
CA LEU A 16 -7.83 -0.75 -3.75
C LEU A 16 -9.09 -0.81 -2.91
N ILE A 17 -9.22 -1.80 -2.03
CA ILE A 17 -10.37 -1.92 -1.12
C ILE A 17 -10.48 -0.68 -0.25
N LEU A 18 -9.37 -0.22 0.32
CA LEU A 18 -9.34 0.99 1.15
C LEU A 18 -9.72 2.25 0.36
N ALA A 19 -9.20 2.42 -0.85
CA ALA A 19 -9.55 3.55 -1.71
C ALA A 19 -11.05 3.55 -2.10
N ILE A 20 -11.63 2.37 -2.35
CA ILE A 20 -13.07 2.23 -2.64
C ILE A 20 -13.90 2.53 -1.38
N TYR A 21 -13.49 1.99 -0.23
CA TYR A 21 -14.17 2.23 1.04
C TYR A 21 -14.22 3.72 1.39
N VAL A 22 -13.09 4.41 1.31
CA VAL A 22 -13.02 5.85 1.64
C VAL A 22 -13.84 6.70 0.66
N GLN A 23 -13.87 6.35 -0.63
CA GLN A 23 -14.74 7.05 -1.60
C GLN A 23 -16.23 6.83 -1.31
N ALA A 24 -16.61 5.62 -0.87
CA ALA A 24 -17.99 5.29 -0.53
C ALA A 24 -18.44 5.89 0.80
N ALA A 25 -17.52 6.13 1.75
CA ALA A 25 -17.83 6.58 3.10
C ALA A 25 -18.36 8.02 3.18
N GLN A 26 -18.16 8.86 2.13
CA GLN A 26 -18.63 10.25 2.01
C GLN A 26 -18.53 11.04 3.34
N PRO A 27 -17.34 11.59 3.68
CA PRO A 27 -17.07 12.16 5.00
C PRO A 27 -18.04 13.30 5.35
N ALA A 28 -18.58 13.28 6.57
CA ALA A 28 -19.58 14.25 7.00
C ALA A 28 -18.96 15.56 7.50
N ASN A 29 -17.69 15.54 7.91
CA ASN A 29 -16.95 16.70 8.38
C ASN A 29 -15.44 16.56 8.12
N ALA A 30 -14.68 17.63 8.39
CA ALA A 30 -13.23 17.66 8.20
C ALA A 30 -12.46 16.67 9.09
N ALA A 31 -13.01 16.31 10.26
CA ALA A 31 -12.38 15.32 11.13
C ALA A 31 -12.45 13.92 10.49
N ASP A 32 -13.57 13.57 9.85
CA ASP A 32 -13.74 12.29 9.15
C ASP A 32 -12.79 12.18 7.96
N VAL A 33 -12.57 13.28 7.23
CA VAL A 33 -11.55 13.35 6.16
C VAL A 33 -10.16 13.03 6.71
N LEU A 34 -9.77 13.66 7.82
CA LEU A 34 -8.48 13.43 8.46
C LEU A 34 -8.34 11.98 8.93
N VAL A 35 -9.36 11.43 9.58
CA VAL A 35 -9.36 10.04 10.06
C VAL A 35 -9.20 9.06 8.90
N ASN A 36 -9.96 9.24 7.82
CA ASN A 36 -9.85 8.40 6.63
C ASN A 36 -8.47 8.50 5.99
N GLY A 37 -7.92 9.72 5.87
CA GLY A 37 -6.57 9.92 5.35
C GLY A 37 -5.48 9.28 6.22
N ILE A 38 -5.61 9.34 7.54
CA ILE A 38 -4.71 8.65 8.49
C ILE A 38 -4.79 7.14 8.30
N ILE A 39 -5.99 6.57 8.15
CA ILE A 39 -6.17 5.13 7.91
C ILE A 39 -5.45 4.71 6.62
N LEU A 40 -5.62 5.46 5.52
CA LEU A 40 -4.94 5.19 4.25
C LEU A 40 -3.41 5.27 4.39
N ALA A 41 -2.89 6.31 5.04
CA ALA A 41 -1.46 6.49 5.26
C ALA A 41 -0.86 5.37 6.12
N CYS A 42 -1.53 5.00 7.22
CA CYS A 42 -1.12 3.90 8.07
C CYS A 42 -1.06 2.58 7.29
N ALA A 43 -2.10 2.26 6.52
CA ALA A 43 -2.13 1.06 5.69
C ALA A 43 -0.97 1.04 4.68
N ASN A 44 -0.69 2.18 4.03
CA ASN A 44 0.43 2.27 3.09
C ASN A 44 1.79 2.02 3.77
N VAL A 45 2.02 2.60 4.96
CA VAL A 45 3.25 2.40 5.73
C VAL A 45 3.42 0.94 6.17
N PHE A 46 2.34 0.29 6.61
CA PHE A 46 2.37 -1.13 6.97
C PHE A 46 2.76 -2.01 5.78
N LEU A 47 2.15 -1.79 4.61
CA LEU A 47 2.48 -2.53 3.40
C LEU A 47 3.91 -2.25 2.93
N LEU A 48 4.36 -1.00 3.01
CA LEU A 48 5.72 -0.60 2.67
C LEU A 48 6.76 -1.30 3.55
N LYS A 49 6.54 -1.35 4.86
CA LYS A 49 7.39 -2.09 5.80
C LYS A 49 7.46 -3.57 5.43
N TRP A 50 6.33 -4.18 5.05
CA TRP A 50 6.27 -5.58 4.67
C TRP A 50 7.06 -5.88 3.38
N VAL A 51 6.92 -5.04 2.35
CA VAL A 51 7.71 -5.13 1.11
C VAL A 51 9.19 -4.90 1.36
N LEU A 52 9.53 -3.93 2.21
CA LEU A 52 10.91 -3.63 2.57
C LEU A 52 11.59 -4.83 3.23
N PHE A 53 10.93 -5.50 4.18
CA PHE A 53 11.49 -6.71 4.79
C PHE A 53 11.65 -7.86 3.80
N ALA A 54 10.72 -8.03 2.86
CA ALA A 54 10.87 -9.01 1.79
C ALA A 54 12.08 -8.70 0.89
N TYR A 55 12.27 -7.43 0.53
CA TYR A 55 13.41 -6.98 -0.27
C TYR A 55 14.73 -7.20 0.47
N ILE A 56 14.83 -6.78 1.73
CA ILE A 56 16.04 -6.95 2.56
C ILE A 56 16.35 -8.44 2.73
N GLY A 57 15.34 -9.26 3.04
CA GLY A 57 15.50 -10.71 3.19
C GLY A 57 16.01 -11.38 1.91
N ALA A 58 15.49 -10.98 0.74
CA ALA A 58 15.98 -11.48 -0.55
C ALA A 58 17.42 -11.03 -0.83
N ARG A 59 17.75 -9.77 -0.53
CA ARG A 59 19.10 -9.22 -0.69
C ARG A 59 20.12 -9.96 0.19
N LEU A 60 19.79 -10.24 1.45
CA LEU A 60 20.65 -10.99 2.37
C LEU A 60 20.91 -12.43 1.90
N LYS A 61 19.95 -13.05 1.21
CA LYS A 61 20.08 -14.39 0.61
C LYS A 61 20.71 -14.40 -0.78
N ALA A 62 21.12 -13.24 -1.29
CA ALA A 62 21.58 -13.04 -2.67
C ALA A 62 20.58 -13.55 -3.76
N ASP A 63 19.29 -13.65 -3.42
CA ASP A 63 18.24 -14.08 -4.34
C ASP A 63 17.76 -12.91 -5.20
N LYS A 64 18.37 -12.78 -6.39
CA LYS A 64 18.09 -11.70 -7.34
C LYS A 64 16.67 -11.74 -7.90
N ILE A 65 16.04 -12.93 -8.01
CA ILE A 65 14.69 -13.05 -8.59
C ILE A 65 13.67 -12.50 -7.60
N THR A 66 13.73 -12.96 -6.35
CA THR A 66 12.82 -12.48 -5.30
C THR A 66 13.06 -11.00 -4.99
N GLN A 67 14.31 -10.54 -5.06
CA GLN A 67 14.65 -9.13 -4.91
C GLN A 67 13.99 -8.27 -5.99
N LYS A 68 14.04 -8.68 -7.26
CA LYS A 68 13.39 -7.98 -8.38
C LYS A 68 11.87 -7.95 -8.20
N HIS A 69 11.26 -9.04 -7.75
CA HIS A 69 9.82 -9.09 -7.47
C HIS A 69 9.41 -8.15 -6.32
N ALA A 70 10.22 -8.08 -5.26
CA ALA A 70 10.00 -7.15 -4.17
C ALA A 70 10.17 -5.68 -4.62
N LEU A 71 11.07 -5.39 -5.56
CA LEU A 71 11.19 -4.06 -6.15
C LEU A 71 9.92 -3.63 -6.90
N TRP A 72 9.38 -4.52 -7.73
CA TRP A 72 8.13 -4.25 -8.46
C TRP A 72 6.93 -4.00 -7.55
N GLN A 73 6.94 -4.58 -6.35
CA GLN A 73 5.91 -4.38 -5.34
C GLN A 73 5.91 -2.97 -4.71
N PHE A 74 6.97 -2.18 -4.86
CA PHE A 74 6.94 -0.77 -4.44
C PHE A 74 6.11 0.11 -5.38
N VAL A 75 5.97 -0.26 -6.66
CA VAL A 75 5.19 0.53 -7.64
C VAL A 75 3.74 0.77 -7.19
N PRO A 76 2.94 -0.26 -6.84
CA PRO A 76 1.57 -0.03 -6.35
C PRO A 76 1.53 0.78 -5.05
N LEU A 77 2.54 0.68 -4.18
CA LEU A 77 2.61 1.46 -2.94
C LEU A 77 2.91 2.94 -3.20
N ILE A 78 3.76 3.24 -4.18
CA ILE A 78 4.02 4.61 -4.62
C ILE A 78 2.75 5.19 -5.25
N LEU A 79 2.05 4.43 -6.09
CA LEU A 79 0.76 4.86 -6.65
C LEU A 79 -0.27 5.13 -5.56
N PHE A 80 -0.33 4.26 -4.53
CA PHE A 80 -1.22 4.47 -3.40
C PHE A 80 -0.84 5.71 -2.57
N ALA A 81 0.46 5.98 -2.38
CA ALA A 81 0.93 7.20 -1.75
C ALA A 81 0.49 8.46 -2.53
N ILE A 82 0.60 8.45 -3.86
CA ILE A 82 0.13 9.53 -4.72
C ILE A 82 -1.39 9.71 -4.58
N TYR A 83 -2.14 8.62 -4.55
CA TYR A 83 -3.58 8.66 -4.30
C TYR A 83 -3.93 9.30 -2.96
N ILE A 84 -3.19 9.01 -1.89
CA ILE A 84 -3.40 9.62 -0.58
C ILE A 84 -3.18 11.14 -0.63
N VAL A 85 -2.14 11.59 -1.34
CA VAL A 85 -1.90 13.03 -1.54
C VAL A 85 -3.06 13.68 -2.30
N TYR A 86 -3.56 13.01 -3.34
CA TYR A 86 -4.73 13.48 -4.10
C TYR A 86 -6.01 13.50 -3.24
N TYR A 87 -6.20 12.50 -2.38
CA TYR A 87 -7.34 12.40 -1.46
C TYR A 87 -7.43 13.65 -0.56
N PHE A 88 -6.30 14.11 -0.01
CA PHE A 88 -6.27 15.32 0.81
C PHE A 88 -6.45 16.63 0.03
N GLN A 89 -6.27 16.64 -1.30
CA GLN A 89 -6.54 17.82 -2.14
C GLN A 89 -8.00 17.87 -2.61
N ALA A 90 -8.63 16.70 -2.77
CA ALA A 90 -9.99 16.56 -3.27
C ALA A 90 -11.06 16.58 -2.15
N ALA A 91 -10.64 16.57 -0.88
CA ALA A 91 -11.48 16.61 0.30
C ALA A 91 -11.50 18.00 0.94
#